data_AF-A0A0Q4UDE3-F1
#
_entry.id   AF-A0A0Q4UDE3-F1
#
_cell.length_a   1.000
_cell.length_b   1.000
_cell.length_c   1.000
_cell.angle_alpha   90.00
_cell.angle_beta   90.00
_cell.angle_gamma   90.00
#
_symmetry.space_group_name_H-M   'P 1'
#
loop_
_entity.id
_entity.type
_entity.pdbx_description
1 polymer ?
#
loop_
_entity_poly.entity_id
_entity_poly.type
_entity_poly.pdbx_seq_one_letter_code
_entity_poly.pdbx_strand_id
1 'polypeptide(L)'
;MFHLIFGLPCLYVVTRVLWPLPWPFAVKAGIAVLLLVASQYHLWSRLSSGSVFAPEFPRVLILLFNWAFGAIFLLAAMQLALDVVALASRLVPGGGWAIPAGWRYAEAALAMLLSAVAVQQAVRVPPLKDVTVEVENLPAGFDGFTLLQLTDLHLSRLFPAAWAREVVTRSNGLGVDLVVVTGDLIDGALASRRADVEPLRGLQAPDGVWVIPGNHEYFFDYAGWMRRYAELGMGVLENRHTVLKRGGDALVLAGVTDLSASHSGRPVHDLDAALAGAPPNAPIVLLDHQPRGAARSAAKGVALQLSGHTHGGMIWGLDRLVARANAGFVSGAYAVGAMTLYVNNGTGLWPGFALRLGTSSELTRITLRGKPRS
;
A
#
# COMPACT_ATOMS: atom_id res chain seq x y z
N MET A 1 14.01 20.30 1.86
CA MET A 1 14.32 19.35 0.76
C MET A 1 13.08 18.68 0.17
N PHE A 2 12.17 18.11 0.98
CA PHE A 2 10.98 17.38 0.48
C PHE A 2 10.10 18.18 -0.52
N HIS A 3 9.85 19.48 -0.25
CA HIS A 3 9.03 20.36 -1.12
C HIS A 3 9.65 20.66 -2.49
N LEU A 4 10.98 20.67 -2.58
CA LEU A 4 11.69 20.98 -3.83
C LEU A 4 11.56 19.82 -4.83
N ILE A 5 11.59 18.57 -4.35
CA ILE A 5 11.49 17.37 -5.18
C ILE A 5 10.14 17.33 -5.91
N PHE A 6 9.05 17.63 -5.20
CA PHE A 6 7.70 17.65 -5.78
C PHE A 6 7.40 18.90 -6.61
N GLY A 7 8.16 19.98 -6.42
CA GLY A 7 8.08 21.18 -7.26
C GLY A 7 8.72 21.02 -8.64
N LEU A 8 9.66 20.07 -8.82
CA LEU A 8 10.37 19.88 -10.09
C LEU A 8 9.45 19.45 -11.25
N PRO A 9 8.58 18.43 -11.12
CA PRO A 9 7.60 18.11 -12.16
C PRO A 9 6.70 19.30 -12.50
N CYS A 10 6.26 20.05 -11.49
CA CYS A 10 5.45 21.25 -11.69
C CYS A 10 6.19 22.33 -12.49
N LEU A 11 7.43 22.65 -12.11
CA LEU A 11 8.26 23.62 -12.82
C LEU A 11 8.50 23.19 -14.27
N TYR A 12 8.75 21.90 -14.48
CA TYR A 12 8.92 21.33 -15.81
C TYR A 12 7.64 21.46 -16.66
N VAL A 13 6.47 21.14 -16.10
CA VAL A 13 5.18 21.37 -16.77
C VAL A 13 4.96 22.85 -17.09
N VAL A 14 5.24 23.76 -16.16
CA VAL A 14 5.08 25.20 -16.38
C VAL A 14 5.98 25.69 -17.53
N THR A 15 7.24 25.25 -17.56
CA THR A 15 8.22 25.73 -18.55
C THR A 15 8.12 25.06 -19.92
N ARG A 16 7.74 23.78 -19.99
CA ARG A 16 7.72 22.99 -21.24
C ARG A 16 6.34 22.83 -21.84
N VAL A 17 5.30 22.79 -21.02
CA VAL A 17 3.92 22.64 -21.47
C VAL A 17 3.21 24.00 -21.50
N LEU A 18 3.12 24.70 -20.37
CA LEU A 18 2.29 25.90 -20.25
C LEU A 18 2.90 27.14 -20.94
N TRP A 19 4.20 27.38 -20.74
CA TRP A 19 4.88 28.57 -21.26
C TRP A 19 4.82 28.68 -22.80
N PRO A 20 5.02 27.61 -23.58
CA PRO A 20 4.96 27.68 -25.04
C PRO A 20 3.55 27.85 -25.64
N LEU A 21 2.47 27.76 -24.84
CA LEU A 21 1.11 27.92 -25.36
C LEU A 21 0.85 29.37 -25.81
N PRO A 22 0.03 29.62 -26.84
CA PRO A 22 -0.26 30.97 -27.34
C PRO A 22 -1.31 31.70 -26.48
N TRP A 23 -1.21 31.61 -25.16
CA TRP A 23 -2.14 32.22 -24.20
C TRP A 23 -1.62 33.52 -23.59
N PRO A 24 -2.50 34.44 -23.16
CA PRO A 24 -2.10 35.64 -22.44
C PRO A 24 -1.29 35.31 -21.17
N PHE A 25 -0.32 36.16 -20.84
CA PHE A 25 0.55 35.97 -19.68
C PHE A 25 -0.26 35.80 -18.38
N ALA A 26 -1.30 36.61 -18.16
CA ALA A 26 -2.13 36.55 -16.95
C ALA A 26 -2.79 35.17 -16.77
N VAL A 27 -3.24 34.54 -17.86
CA VAL A 27 -3.85 33.20 -17.83
C VAL A 27 -2.78 32.16 -17.46
N LYS A 28 -1.60 32.23 -18.07
CA LYS A 28 -0.48 31.34 -17.75
C LYS A 28 -0.03 31.50 -16.29
N ALA A 29 0.07 32.74 -15.80
CA ALA A 29 0.44 33.02 -14.43
C ALA A 29 -0.58 32.42 -13.44
N GLY A 30 -1.87 32.60 -13.69
CA GLY A 30 -2.94 32.00 -12.89
C GLY A 30 -2.85 30.47 -12.84
N ILE A 31 -2.70 29.82 -14.00
CA ILE A 31 -2.57 28.36 -14.08
C ILE A 31 -1.28 27.88 -13.38
N ALA A 32 -0.16 28.58 -13.56
CA ALA A 32 1.09 28.24 -12.90
C ALA A 32 0.99 28.28 -11.37
N VAL A 33 0.26 29.26 -10.82
CA VAL A 33 -0.03 29.33 -9.37
C VAL A 33 -0.87 28.14 -8.92
N LEU A 34 -1.92 27.78 -9.67
CA LEU A 34 -2.75 26.61 -9.34
C LEU A 34 -1.95 25.30 -9.37
N LEU A 35 -1.10 25.11 -10.39
CA LEU A 35 -0.21 23.95 -10.48
C LEU A 35 0.77 23.91 -9.30
N LEU A 36 1.33 25.06 -8.93
CA LEU A 36 2.23 25.16 -7.78
C LEU A 36 1.50 24.77 -6.49
N VAL A 37 0.32 25.31 -6.23
CA VAL A 37 -0.49 24.96 -5.04
C VAL A 37 -0.77 23.46 -4.99
N ALA A 38 -1.18 22.86 -6.11
CA ALA A 38 -1.43 21.43 -6.21
C ALA A 38 -0.17 20.58 -5.97
N SER A 39 0.99 21.00 -6.51
CA SER A 39 2.29 20.32 -6.32
C SER A 39 2.71 20.25 -4.85
N GLN A 40 2.21 21.17 -4.02
CA GLN A 40 2.55 21.27 -2.60
C GLN A 40 1.59 20.48 -1.68
N TYR A 41 0.89 19.46 -2.19
CA TYR A 41 -0.04 18.63 -1.42
C TYR A 41 0.50 18.14 -0.06
N HIS A 42 1.76 17.68 -0.01
CA HIS A 42 2.40 17.23 1.24
C HIS A 42 2.64 18.37 2.24
N LEU A 43 2.85 19.60 1.77
CA LEU A 43 2.92 20.78 2.63
C LEU A 43 1.55 21.05 3.27
N TRP A 44 0.48 21.01 2.47
CA TRP A 44 -0.89 21.18 2.98
C TRP A 44 -1.25 20.09 3.98
N SER A 45 -0.85 18.84 3.73
CA SER A 45 -1.04 17.73 4.67
C SER A 45 -0.34 18.02 6.00
N ARG A 46 0.93 18.42 5.96
CA ARG A 46 1.69 18.80 7.16
C ARG A 46 1.09 19.99 7.90
N LEU A 47 0.60 21.01 7.18
CA LEU A 47 -0.05 22.16 7.80
C LEU A 47 -1.38 21.78 8.48
N SER A 48 -2.06 20.75 7.99
CA SER A 48 -3.35 20.31 8.54
C SER A 48 -3.25 19.48 9.83
N SER A 49 -2.22 18.64 9.97
CA SER A 49 -2.12 17.69 11.10
C SER A 49 -0.77 17.69 11.81
N GLY A 50 0.21 18.47 11.32
CA GLY A 50 1.61 18.37 11.73
C GLY A 50 2.39 17.25 11.03
N SER A 51 1.71 16.38 10.27
CA SER A 51 2.31 15.21 9.60
C SER A 51 2.03 15.23 8.09
N VAL A 52 3.02 14.84 7.29
CA VAL A 52 2.80 14.61 5.85
C VAL A 52 1.91 13.40 5.58
N PHE A 53 1.74 12.51 6.58
CA PHE A 53 1.07 11.24 6.41
C PHE A 53 -0.45 11.29 6.63
N ALA A 54 -0.95 12.30 7.35
CA ALA A 54 -2.36 12.37 7.77
C ALA A 54 -3.01 13.69 7.35
N PRO A 55 -3.47 13.87 6.10
CA PRO A 55 -4.23 15.06 5.71
C PRO A 55 -5.57 15.14 6.48
N GLU A 56 -5.85 16.29 7.12
CA GLU A 56 -7.03 16.52 7.97
C GLU A 56 -8.03 17.54 7.39
N PHE A 57 -8.06 17.66 6.06
CA PHE A 57 -9.06 18.45 5.33
C PHE A 57 -10.12 17.53 4.67
N PRO A 58 -11.25 18.09 4.18
CA PRO A 58 -12.33 17.31 3.57
C PRO A 58 -11.85 16.35 2.48
N ARG A 59 -12.43 15.14 2.44
CA ARG A 59 -12.10 14.07 1.48
C ARG A 59 -12.08 14.54 0.03
N VAL A 60 -13.03 15.40 -0.36
CA VAL A 60 -13.09 15.96 -1.72
C VAL A 60 -11.81 16.74 -2.08
N LEU A 61 -11.24 17.49 -1.14
CA LEU A 61 -9.99 18.21 -1.37
C LEU A 61 -8.82 17.24 -1.49
N ILE A 62 -8.78 16.17 -0.68
CA ILE A 62 -7.76 15.11 -0.79
C ILE A 62 -7.79 14.48 -2.19
N LEU A 63 -8.98 14.16 -2.70
CA LEU A 63 -9.17 13.60 -4.04
C LEU A 63 -8.71 14.58 -5.12
N LEU A 64 -9.10 15.86 -5.01
CA LEU A 64 -8.71 16.90 -5.98
C LEU A 64 -7.19 17.16 -5.96
N PHE A 65 -6.56 17.18 -4.79
CA PHE A 65 -5.11 17.31 -4.67
C PHE A 65 -4.40 16.13 -5.32
N ASN A 66 -4.79 14.88 -5.01
CA ASN A 66 -4.17 13.70 -5.62
C ASN A 66 -4.41 13.64 -7.13
N TRP A 67 -5.59 14.05 -7.60
CA TRP A 67 -5.88 14.16 -9.03
C TRP A 67 -4.99 15.19 -9.72
N ALA A 68 -4.89 16.41 -9.19
CA ALA A 68 -4.07 17.46 -9.77
C ALA A 68 -2.58 17.12 -9.70
N PHE A 69 -2.13 16.59 -8.56
CA PHE A 69 -0.75 16.14 -8.35
C PHE A 69 -0.37 15.01 -9.31
N GLY A 70 -1.23 14.00 -9.46
CA GLY A 70 -1.04 12.92 -10.43
C GLY A 70 -1.04 13.39 -11.87
N ALA A 71 -1.91 14.36 -12.22
CA ALA A 71 -1.93 14.95 -13.55
C ALA A 71 -0.62 15.70 -13.85
N ILE A 72 -0.09 16.45 -12.89
CA ILE A 72 1.23 17.12 -13.02
C ILE A 72 2.34 16.09 -13.25
N PHE A 73 2.36 15.01 -12.46
CA PHE A 73 3.40 13.99 -12.55
C PHE A 73 3.35 13.24 -13.89
N LEU A 74 2.17 12.79 -14.32
CA LEU A 74 1.97 12.11 -15.60
C LEU A 74 2.28 13.03 -16.78
N LEU A 75 1.81 14.27 -16.73
CA LEU A 75 2.09 15.28 -17.76
C LEU A 75 3.58 15.57 -17.88
N ALA A 76 4.30 15.69 -16.76
CA ALA A 76 5.75 15.86 -16.78
C ALA A 76 6.46 14.67 -17.45
N ALA A 77 6.05 13.44 -17.14
CA ALA A 77 6.63 12.24 -17.74
C ALA A 77 6.34 12.14 -19.25
N MET A 78 5.11 12.44 -19.68
CA MET A 78 4.73 12.47 -21.10
C MET A 78 5.46 13.55 -21.88
N GLN A 79 5.54 14.77 -21.32
CA GLN A 79 6.26 15.88 -21.94
C GLN A 79 7.76 15.58 -22.03
N LEU A 80 8.34 14.87 -21.05
CA LEU A 80 9.72 14.40 -21.10
C LEU A 80 9.93 13.42 -22.26
N ALA A 81 9.00 12.49 -22.49
CA ALA A 81 9.07 11.60 -23.64
C ALA A 81 9.00 12.36 -24.97
N LEU A 82 8.09 13.34 -25.10
CA LEU A 82 8.01 14.20 -26.29
C LEU A 82 9.29 15.02 -26.50
N ASP A 83 9.88 15.54 -25.42
CA ASP A 83 11.14 16.29 -25.49
C ASP A 83 12.31 15.40 -25.95
N VAL A 84 12.38 14.14 -25.49
CA VAL A 84 13.36 13.16 -25.97
C VAL A 84 13.17 12.86 -27.46
N VAL A 85 11.93 12.68 -27.92
CA VAL A 85 11.62 12.48 -29.34
C VAL A 85 12.00 13.70 -30.18
N ALA A 86 11.66 14.91 -29.72
CA ALA A 86 12.03 16.15 -30.38
C ALA A 86 13.55 16.32 -30.46
N LEU A 87 14.28 15.98 -29.38
CA LEU A 87 15.74 16.00 -29.37
C LEU A 87 16.33 14.97 -30.34
N ALA A 88 15.86 13.72 -30.32
CA ALA A 88 16.31 12.66 -31.21
C ALA A 88 16.05 13.01 -32.69
N SER A 89 14.94 13.68 -33.00
CA SER A 89 14.63 14.11 -34.36
C SER A 89 15.65 15.08 -34.96
N ARG A 90 16.44 15.78 -34.12
CA ARG A 90 17.53 16.67 -34.57
C ARG A 90 18.77 15.93 -35.06
N LEU A 91 18.87 14.62 -34.77
CA LEU A 91 19.96 13.79 -35.26
C LEU A 91 19.76 13.36 -36.72
N VAL A 92 18.56 13.55 -37.27
CA VAL A 92 18.23 13.23 -38.66
C VAL A 92 18.43 14.49 -39.53
N PRO A 93 19.18 14.41 -40.66
CA PRO A 93 19.31 15.54 -41.59
C PRO A 93 17.95 16.04 -42.09
N GLY A 94 17.70 17.35 -41.97
CA GLY A 94 16.39 17.94 -42.27
C GLY A 94 15.30 17.69 -41.22
N GLY A 95 15.65 17.07 -40.09
CA GLY A 95 14.78 16.88 -38.94
C GLY A 95 14.67 18.13 -38.04
N GLY A 96 14.35 17.92 -36.76
CA GLY A 96 14.12 19.01 -35.80
C GLY A 96 12.64 19.32 -35.58
N TRP A 97 11.89 18.30 -35.17
CA TRP A 97 10.47 18.42 -34.84
C TRP A 97 10.25 19.40 -33.69
N ALA A 98 9.53 20.48 -33.96
CA ALA A 98 9.02 21.38 -32.93
C ALA A 98 7.67 20.85 -32.44
N ILE A 99 7.59 20.53 -31.14
CA ILE A 99 6.36 20.01 -30.52
C ILE A 99 5.25 21.07 -30.71
N PRO A 100 4.15 20.76 -31.43
CA PRO A 100 3.04 21.69 -31.63
C PRO A 100 2.20 21.91 -30.36
N ALA A 101 1.42 22.99 -30.30
CA ALA A 101 0.50 23.23 -29.18
C ALA A 101 -0.58 22.14 -29.03
N GLY A 102 -1.06 21.56 -30.15
CA GLY A 102 -2.03 20.48 -30.14
C GLY A 102 -1.58 19.24 -29.35
N TRP A 103 -0.29 18.88 -29.44
CA TRP A 103 0.28 17.77 -28.67
C TRP A 103 0.26 18.05 -27.18
N ARG A 104 0.56 19.30 -26.77
CA ARG A 104 0.50 19.74 -25.36
C ARG A 104 -0.91 19.68 -24.78
N TYR A 105 -1.90 20.08 -25.57
CA TYR A 105 -3.30 19.94 -25.16
C TYR A 105 -3.72 18.47 -25.04
N ALA A 106 -3.30 17.63 -25.98
CA ALA A 106 -3.60 16.21 -25.97
C ALA A 106 -2.98 15.49 -24.75
N GLU A 107 -1.69 15.73 -24.45
CA GLU A 107 -1.05 15.14 -23.27
C GLU A 107 -1.64 15.66 -21.96
N ALA A 108 -2.00 16.95 -21.87
CA ALA A 108 -2.63 17.50 -20.68
C ALA A 108 -4.00 16.85 -20.43
N ALA A 109 -4.82 16.72 -21.47
CA ALA A 109 -6.11 16.03 -21.39
C ALA A 109 -5.93 14.56 -20.99
N LEU A 110 -4.97 13.85 -21.60
CA LEU A 110 -4.71 12.45 -21.27
C LEU A 110 -4.18 12.29 -19.84
N ALA A 111 -3.26 13.14 -19.39
CA ALA A 111 -2.72 13.10 -18.03
C ALA A 111 -3.81 13.36 -16.98
N MET A 112 -4.72 14.32 -17.22
CA MET A 112 -5.87 14.55 -16.35
C MET A 112 -6.82 13.35 -16.30
N LEU A 113 -7.09 12.73 -17.45
CA LEU A 113 -7.94 11.53 -17.54
C LEU A 113 -7.30 10.34 -16.81
N LEU A 114 -6.04 10.04 -17.12
CA LEU A 114 -5.30 8.95 -16.48
C LEU A 114 -5.18 9.17 -14.98
N SER A 115 -4.94 10.41 -14.52
CA SER A 115 -4.93 10.73 -13.10
C SER A 115 -6.30 10.50 -12.45
N ALA A 116 -7.39 10.87 -13.12
CA ALA A 116 -8.74 10.63 -12.60
C ALA A 116 -9.03 9.14 -12.47
N VAL A 117 -8.67 8.34 -13.47
CA VAL A 117 -8.73 6.88 -13.41
C VAL A 117 -7.85 6.36 -12.28
N ALA A 118 -6.63 6.88 -12.12
CA ALA A 118 -5.70 6.46 -11.09
C ALA A 118 -6.22 6.70 -9.68
N VAL A 119 -6.78 7.88 -9.41
CA VAL A 119 -7.41 8.21 -8.12
C VAL A 119 -8.63 7.32 -7.88
N GLN A 120 -9.46 7.09 -8.90
CA GLN A 120 -10.63 6.21 -8.77
C GLN A 120 -10.22 4.77 -8.42
N GLN A 121 -9.18 4.24 -9.07
CA GLN A 121 -8.64 2.91 -8.79
C GLN A 121 -7.98 2.84 -7.41
N ALA A 122 -7.39 3.94 -6.95
CA ALA A 122 -6.77 4.08 -5.64
C ALA A 122 -7.79 4.03 -4.49
N VAL A 123 -8.98 4.64 -4.65
CA VAL A 123 -9.94 4.83 -3.55
C VAL A 123 -11.14 3.90 -3.57
N ARG A 124 -11.28 3.08 -4.61
CA ARG A 124 -12.34 2.05 -4.66
C ARG A 124 -12.13 1.02 -3.56
N VAL A 125 -13.19 0.34 -3.16
CA VAL A 125 -13.04 -0.87 -2.34
C VAL A 125 -12.43 -1.96 -3.24
N PRO A 126 -11.32 -2.58 -2.82
CA PRO A 126 -10.56 -3.50 -3.66
C PRO A 126 -11.40 -4.69 -4.17
N PRO A 127 -11.09 -5.19 -5.38
CA PRO A 127 -11.60 -6.48 -5.83
C PRO A 127 -10.99 -7.64 -5.01
N LEU A 128 -11.69 -8.77 -5.01
CA LEU A 128 -11.17 -10.04 -4.51
C LEU A 128 -10.03 -10.52 -5.43
N LYS A 129 -8.96 -11.05 -4.82
CA LYS A 129 -7.89 -11.78 -5.48
C LYS A 129 -7.71 -13.12 -4.78
N ASP A 130 -7.90 -14.19 -5.52
CA ASP A 130 -7.70 -15.55 -5.02
C ASP A 130 -6.27 -16.02 -5.32
N VAL A 131 -5.62 -16.56 -4.30
CA VAL A 131 -4.27 -17.11 -4.38
C VAL A 131 -4.26 -18.47 -3.72
N THR A 132 -3.67 -19.46 -4.39
CA THR A 132 -3.41 -20.77 -3.77
C THR A 132 -1.92 -20.83 -3.42
N VAL A 133 -1.62 -21.21 -2.17
CA VAL A 133 -0.26 -21.40 -1.70
C VAL A 133 -0.08 -22.88 -1.33
N GLU A 134 0.88 -23.52 -1.97
CA GLU A 134 1.30 -24.86 -1.62
C GLU A 134 2.24 -24.82 -0.42
N VAL A 135 1.90 -25.60 0.61
CA VAL A 135 2.65 -25.69 1.86
C VAL A 135 3.17 -27.12 2.02
N GLU A 136 4.47 -27.24 2.24
CA GLU A 136 5.11 -28.53 2.51
C GLU A 136 4.68 -29.06 3.88
N ASN A 137 4.33 -30.35 3.92
CA ASN A 137 3.82 -31.02 5.13
C ASN A 137 2.62 -30.32 5.78
N LEU A 138 1.74 -29.70 4.98
CA LEU A 138 0.47 -29.17 5.48
C LEU A 138 -0.38 -30.32 6.05
N PRO A 139 -0.80 -30.27 7.34
CA PRO A 139 -1.67 -31.29 7.90
C PRO A 139 -3.03 -31.32 7.19
N ALA A 140 -3.64 -32.50 7.11
CA ALA A 140 -4.87 -32.73 6.34
C ALA A 140 -6.04 -31.85 6.81
N GLY A 141 -6.13 -31.55 8.11
CA GLY A 141 -7.14 -30.67 8.68
C GLY A 141 -7.03 -29.20 8.26
N PHE A 142 -5.92 -28.81 7.61
CA PHE A 142 -5.70 -27.48 7.05
C PHE A 142 -5.63 -27.49 5.51
N ASP A 143 -5.81 -28.62 4.83
CA ASP A 143 -5.91 -28.61 3.36
C ASP A 143 -7.21 -27.93 2.92
N GLY A 144 -7.08 -26.89 2.10
CA GLY A 144 -8.20 -26.04 1.72
C GLY A 144 -8.52 -24.93 2.73
N PHE A 145 -7.72 -24.78 3.80
CA PHE A 145 -7.87 -23.69 4.76
C PHE A 145 -7.76 -22.33 4.08
N THR A 146 -8.69 -21.43 4.37
CA THR A 146 -8.77 -20.11 3.75
C THR A 146 -8.51 -18.99 4.74
N LEU A 147 -7.61 -18.07 4.38
CA LEU A 147 -7.39 -16.84 5.13
C LEU A 147 -7.55 -15.63 4.22
N LEU A 148 -8.11 -14.55 4.75
CA LEU A 148 -8.16 -13.25 4.09
C LEU A 148 -7.07 -12.35 4.66
N GLN A 149 -6.15 -11.92 3.81
CA GLN A 149 -5.18 -10.89 4.15
C GLN A 149 -5.72 -9.51 3.78
N LEU A 150 -5.89 -8.68 4.80
CA LEU A 150 -6.03 -7.24 4.68
C LEU A 150 -4.71 -6.58 5.07
N THR A 151 -4.35 -5.47 4.44
CA THR A 151 -3.11 -4.75 4.77
C THR A 151 -3.20 -3.34 4.28
N ASP A 152 -2.46 -2.42 4.90
CA ASP A 152 -2.29 -1.06 4.37
C ASP A 152 -3.66 -0.39 4.12
N LEU A 153 -4.57 -0.48 5.10
CA LEU A 153 -5.90 0.10 5.00
C LEU A 153 -5.82 1.63 5.03
N HIS A 154 -4.86 2.19 5.77
CA HIS A 154 -4.64 3.62 5.91
C HIS A 154 -5.93 4.40 6.19
N LEU A 155 -6.73 3.91 7.14
CA LEU A 155 -7.99 4.53 7.54
C LEU A 155 -7.74 5.98 7.95
N SER A 156 -8.41 6.88 7.24
CA SER A 156 -8.10 8.30 7.18
C SER A 156 -9.27 9.11 6.62
N ARG A 157 -9.09 10.43 6.47
CA ARG A 157 -10.06 11.26 5.72
C ARG A 157 -10.25 10.79 4.27
N LEU A 158 -9.29 10.08 3.68
CA LEU A 158 -9.42 9.48 2.35
C LEU A 158 -10.27 8.19 2.40
N PHE A 159 -10.05 7.38 3.44
CA PHE A 159 -10.71 6.09 3.70
C PHE A 159 -11.54 6.16 4.99
N PRO A 160 -12.72 6.80 4.95
CA PRO A 160 -13.54 7.03 6.14
C PRO A 160 -14.30 5.77 6.56
N ALA A 161 -14.99 5.84 7.71
CA ALA A 161 -15.83 4.76 8.25
C ALA A 161 -16.75 4.06 7.22
N ALA A 162 -17.32 4.80 6.27
CA ALA A 162 -18.19 4.22 5.23
C ALA A 162 -17.42 3.25 4.31
N TRP A 163 -16.17 3.58 3.96
CA TRP A 163 -15.30 2.71 3.18
C TRP A 163 -14.88 1.49 3.99
N ALA A 164 -14.49 1.68 5.26
CA ALA A 164 -14.15 0.58 6.17
C ALA A 164 -15.31 -0.40 6.32
N ARG A 165 -16.55 0.09 6.47
CA ARG A 165 -17.74 -0.75 6.57
C ARG A 165 -17.97 -1.61 5.32
N GLU A 166 -17.73 -1.06 4.13
CA GLU A 166 -17.86 -1.80 2.87
C GLU A 166 -16.76 -2.87 2.76
N VAL A 167 -15.52 -2.57 3.17
CA VAL A 167 -14.45 -3.57 3.27
C VAL A 167 -14.86 -4.70 4.20
N VAL A 168 -15.35 -4.39 5.40
CA VAL A 168 -15.82 -5.40 6.37
C VAL A 168 -16.95 -6.26 5.80
N THR A 169 -17.93 -5.62 5.15
CA THR A 169 -19.07 -6.31 4.53
C THR A 169 -18.60 -7.30 3.48
N ARG A 170 -17.68 -6.90 2.60
CA ARG A 170 -17.10 -7.79 1.57
C ARG A 170 -16.28 -8.90 2.20
N SER A 171 -15.41 -8.57 3.15
CA SER A 171 -14.55 -9.53 3.85
C SER A 171 -15.36 -10.65 4.50
N ASN A 172 -16.41 -10.31 5.25
CA ASN A 172 -17.28 -11.29 5.90
C ASN A 172 -18.07 -12.12 4.88
N GLY A 173 -18.47 -11.52 3.76
CA GLY A 173 -19.16 -12.20 2.66
C GLY A 173 -18.34 -13.29 1.97
N LEU A 174 -17.02 -13.33 2.18
CA LEU A 174 -16.13 -14.37 1.63
C LEU A 174 -16.18 -15.69 2.40
N GLY A 175 -16.67 -15.68 3.65
CA GLY A 175 -16.78 -16.88 4.48
C GLY A 175 -15.45 -17.60 4.75
N VAL A 176 -14.36 -16.84 4.95
CA VAL A 176 -13.02 -17.40 5.21
C VAL A 176 -12.88 -17.92 6.63
N ASP A 177 -11.92 -18.82 6.85
CA ASP A 177 -11.64 -19.40 8.17
C ASP A 177 -10.92 -18.44 9.11
N LEU A 178 -10.08 -17.54 8.56
CA LEU A 178 -9.23 -16.61 9.30
C LEU A 178 -9.15 -15.24 8.60
N VAL A 179 -9.15 -14.15 9.36
CA VAL A 179 -8.78 -12.82 8.82
C VAL A 179 -7.47 -12.38 9.48
N VAL A 180 -6.55 -11.88 8.67
CA VAL A 180 -5.29 -11.30 9.15
C VAL A 180 -5.11 -9.89 8.60
N VAL A 181 -4.62 -8.98 9.45
CA VAL A 181 -4.30 -7.60 9.10
C VAL A 181 -2.80 -7.38 9.26
N THR A 182 -2.08 -7.23 8.15
CA THR A 182 -0.61 -7.20 8.13
C THR A 182 -0.01 -5.80 8.22
N GLY A 183 -0.54 -4.93 9.08
CA GLY A 183 0.01 -3.59 9.36
C GLY A 183 -0.60 -2.44 8.56
N ASP A 184 -0.18 -1.22 8.92
CA ASP A 184 -0.56 0.06 8.32
C ASP A 184 -2.09 0.25 8.20
N LEU A 185 -2.77 0.05 9.32
CA LEU A 185 -4.23 0.09 9.35
C LEU A 185 -4.74 1.54 9.34
N ILE A 186 -3.97 2.50 9.86
CA ILE A 186 -4.40 3.89 10.08
C ILE A 186 -3.43 4.95 9.54
N ASP A 187 -3.98 6.14 9.32
CA ASP A 187 -3.22 7.39 9.25
C ASP A 187 -3.84 8.47 10.13
N GLY A 188 -3.13 8.83 11.21
CA GLY A 188 -3.49 9.92 12.10
C GLY A 188 -3.55 9.53 13.57
N ALA A 189 -3.85 10.53 14.40
CA ALA A 189 -4.05 10.32 15.83
C ALA A 189 -5.34 9.51 16.09
N LEU A 190 -5.32 8.69 17.13
CA LEU A 190 -6.45 7.85 17.55
C LEU A 190 -7.72 8.66 17.79
N ALA A 191 -7.60 9.84 18.41
CA ALA A 191 -8.73 10.74 18.64
C ALA A 191 -9.45 11.14 17.34
N SER A 192 -8.69 11.38 16.26
CA SER A 192 -9.23 11.78 14.95
C SER A 192 -9.80 10.61 14.14
N ARG A 193 -9.45 9.37 14.49
CA ARG A 193 -9.72 8.17 13.68
C ARG A 193 -10.60 7.12 14.35
N ARG A 194 -10.98 7.34 15.61
CA ARG A 194 -11.81 6.40 16.38
C ARG A 194 -13.08 5.96 15.62
N ALA A 195 -13.77 6.90 14.98
CA ALA A 195 -14.98 6.62 14.21
C ALA A 195 -14.69 5.88 12.90
N ASP A 196 -13.55 6.17 12.25
CA ASP A 196 -13.16 5.54 10.98
C ASP A 196 -12.82 4.06 11.15
N VAL A 197 -12.21 3.69 12.29
CA VAL A 197 -11.84 2.30 12.61
C VAL A 197 -12.96 1.48 13.24
N GLU A 198 -14.01 2.10 13.81
CA GLU A 198 -15.09 1.39 14.51
C GLU A 198 -15.75 0.27 13.67
N PRO A 199 -16.02 0.44 12.36
CA PRO A 199 -16.60 -0.62 11.55
C PRO A 199 -15.81 -1.93 11.56
N LEU A 200 -14.49 -1.89 11.80
CA LEU A 200 -13.64 -3.08 11.85
C LEU A 200 -13.99 -4.04 12.97
N ARG A 201 -14.71 -3.59 14.01
CA ARG A 201 -15.31 -4.48 15.03
C ARG A 201 -16.21 -5.55 14.42
N GLY A 202 -16.78 -5.27 13.25
CA GLY A 202 -17.63 -6.20 12.52
C GLY A 202 -16.87 -7.30 11.78
N LEU A 203 -15.53 -7.29 11.70
CA LEU A 203 -14.77 -8.37 11.07
C LEU A 203 -14.97 -9.67 11.85
N GLN A 204 -15.30 -10.74 11.14
CA GLN A 204 -15.59 -12.04 11.74
C GLN A 204 -14.99 -13.16 10.90
N ALA A 205 -14.37 -14.13 11.59
CA ALA A 205 -13.94 -15.40 11.02
C ALA A 205 -13.89 -16.45 12.15
N PRO A 206 -14.13 -17.74 11.85
CA PRO A 206 -14.12 -18.81 12.86
C PRO A 206 -12.85 -18.89 13.71
N ASP A 207 -11.67 -18.72 13.10
CA ASP A 207 -10.37 -18.76 13.79
C ASP A 207 -9.87 -17.37 14.20
N GLY A 208 -10.77 -16.38 14.16
CA GLY A 208 -10.56 -15.03 14.66
C GLY A 208 -9.98 -14.05 13.63
N VAL A 209 -9.74 -12.83 14.12
CA VAL A 209 -9.17 -11.72 13.37
C VAL A 209 -7.87 -11.33 14.07
N TRP A 210 -6.75 -11.39 13.36
CA TRP A 210 -5.42 -11.14 13.93
C TRP A 210 -4.74 -9.97 13.26
N VAL A 211 -3.92 -9.22 14.01
CA VAL A 211 -3.28 -8.00 13.52
C VAL A 211 -1.83 -7.88 14.01
N ILE A 212 -0.97 -7.36 13.15
CA ILE A 212 0.36 -6.87 13.51
C ILE A 212 0.44 -5.37 13.24
N PRO A 213 1.34 -4.63 13.90
CA PRO A 213 1.60 -3.24 13.53
C PRO A 213 2.40 -3.14 12.21
N GLY A 214 2.14 -2.09 11.44
CA GLY A 214 3.05 -1.61 10.38
C GLY A 214 3.84 -0.40 10.88
N ASN A 215 4.53 0.30 9.98
CA ASN A 215 5.32 1.46 10.35
C ASN A 215 4.45 2.67 10.74
N HIS A 216 3.23 2.79 10.23
CA HIS A 216 2.35 3.92 10.51
C HIS A 216 1.87 3.96 11.96
N GLU A 217 1.67 2.81 12.60
CA GLU A 217 1.36 2.76 14.03
C GLU A 217 2.46 3.44 14.87
N TYR A 218 3.74 3.33 14.48
CA TYR A 218 4.86 3.99 15.16
C TYR A 218 4.98 5.48 14.85
N PHE A 219 4.49 5.94 13.70
CA PHE A 219 4.47 7.37 13.35
C PHE A 219 3.43 8.15 14.15
N PHE A 220 2.41 7.46 14.68
CA PHE A 220 1.35 8.04 15.50
C PHE A 220 1.44 7.53 16.94
N ASP A 221 0.39 6.92 17.48
CA ASP A 221 0.36 6.40 18.85
C ASP A 221 0.31 4.87 18.84
N TYR A 222 1.48 4.24 18.72
CA TYR A 222 1.61 2.79 18.68
C TYR A 222 0.83 2.09 19.80
N ALA A 223 1.04 2.52 21.04
CA ALA A 223 0.45 1.84 22.20
C ALA A 223 -1.07 2.07 22.27
N GLY A 224 -1.54 3.27 21.93
CA GLY A 224 -2.97 3.56 21.80
C GLY A 224 -3.62 2.72 20.72
N TRP A 225 -2.97 2.59 19.55
CA TRP A 225 -3.49 1.83 18.43
C TRP A 225 -3.53 0.34 18.69
N MET A 226 -2.48 -0.26 19.26
CA MET A 226 -2.48 -1.68 19.63
C MET A 226 -3.59 -2.00 20.65
N ARG A 227 -3.76 -1.17 21.69
CA ARG A 227 -4.88 -1.31 22.62
C ARG A 227 -6.23 -1.20 21.92
N ARG A 228 -6.36 -0.25 20.99
CA ARG A 228 -7.60 -0.03 20.25
C ARG A 228 -7.95 -1.20 19.34
N TYR A 229 -6.98 -1.82 18.68
CA TYR A 229 -7.22 -2.99 17.84
C TYR A 229 -7.69 -4.18 18.69
N ALA A 230 -7.11 -4.37 19.87
CA ALA A 230 -7.60 -5.34 20.85
C ALA A 230 -9.04 -5.05 21.31
N GLU A 231 -9.38 -3.79 21.62
CA GLU A 231 -10.76 -3.37 21.95
C GLU A 231 -11.76 -3.61 20.81
N LEU A 232 -11.31 -3.59 19.55
CA LEU A 232 -12.12 -3.92 18.37
C LEU A 232 -12.30 -5.43 18.19
N GLY A 233 -11.69 -6.28 19.03
CA GLY A 233 -11.80 -7.73 18.98
C GLY A 233 -10.70 -8.43 18.19
N MET A 234 -9.63 -7.71 17.79
CA MET A 234 -8.50 -8.30 17.06
C MET A 234 -7.45 -8.87 18.02
N GLY A 235 -6.96 -10.07 17.72
CA GLY A 235 -5.79 -10.63 18.37
C GLY A 235 -4.52 -9.95 17.88
N VAL A 236 -3.86 -9.18 18.74
CA VAL A 236 -2.60 -8.49 18.39
C VAL A 236 -1.43 -9.47 18.47
N LEU A 237 -0.58 -9.59 17.45
CA LEU A 237 0.60 -10.46 17.43
C LEU A 237 1.89 -9.62 17.40
N GLU A 238 2.38 -9.20 18.57
CA GLU A 238 3.65 -8.50 18.71
C GLU A 238 4.75 -9.48 19.13
N ASN A 239 5.57 -9.93 18.17
CA ASN A 239 6.66 -10.90 18.38
C ASN A 239 6.19 -12.15 19.14
N ARG A 240 5.03 -12.68 18.74
CA ARG A 240 4.40 -13.86 19.37
C ARG A 240 3.61 -14.63 18.33
N HIS A 241 3.15 -15.82 18.72
CA HIS A 241 2.29 -16.65 17.89
C HIS A 241 1.06 -17.14 18.63
N THR A 242 0.11 -17.65 17.85
CA THR A 242 -0.99 -18.50 18.30
C THR A 242 -0.98 -19.80 17.51
N VAL A 243 -1.58 -20.84 18.06
CA VAL A 243 -1.68 -22.16 17.42
C VAL A 243 -3.15 -22.44 17.10
N LEU A 244 -3.46 -22.48 15.81
CA LEU A 244 -4.76 -22.91 15.31
C LEU A 244 -4.80 -24.44 15.32
N LYS A 245 -5.91 -25.03 15.77
CA LYS A 245 -6.05 -26.48 15.93
C LYS A 245 -7.26 -27.00 15.17
N ARG A 246 -7.08 -28.10 14.44
CA ARG A 246 -8.14 -28.85 13.75
C ARG A 246 -8.00 -30.32 14.12
N GLY A 247 -8.74 -30.77 15.15
CA GLY A 247 -8.54 -32.11 15.71
C GLY A 247 -7.13 -32.28 16.29
N GLY A 248 -6.37 -33.23 15.74
CA GLY A 248 -4.96 -33.46 16.11
C GLY A 248 -3.95 -32.57 15.37
N ASP A 249 -4.40 -31.83 14.37
CA ASP A 249 -3.54 -31.01 13.52
C ASP A 249 -3.35 -29.60 14.08
N ALA A 250 -2.20 -29.00 13.77
CA ALA A 250 -1.83 -27.65 14.20
C ALA A 250 -1.24 -26.81 13.07
N LEU A 251 -1.57 -25.53 13.06
CA LEU A 251 -1.00 -24.48 12.21
C LEU A 251 -0.57 -23.31 13.10
N VAL A 252 0.66 -22.84 12.95
CA VAL A 252 1.17 -21.70 13.73
C VAL A 252 0.90 -20.42 12.95
N LEU A 253 0.22 -19.47 13.59
CA LEU A 253 0.10 -18.09 13.10
C LEU A 253 1.00 -17.21 13.97
N ALA A 254 2.12 -16.76 13.41
CA ALA A 254 3.09 -15.90 14.08
C ALA A 254 2.98 -14.46 13.56
N GLY A 255 3.31 -13.49 14.41
CA GLY A 255 3.41 -12.09 14.02
C GLY A 255 4.60 -11.41 14.69
N VAL A 256 5.22 -10.50 13.96
CA VAL A 256 6.36 -9.69 14.41
C VAL A 256 6.01 -8.20 14.37
N THR A 257 6.71 -7.41 15.20
CA THR A 257 6.59 -5.95 15.15
C THR A 257 7.33 -5.36 13.94
N ASP A 258 6.94 -4.16 13.51
CA ASP A 258 7.57 -3.52 12.35
C ASP A 258 9.00 -3.04 12.65
N LEU A 259 9.85 -3.02 11.62
CA LEU A 259 11.25 -2.63 11.74
C LEU A 259 11.46 -1.15 12.14
N SER A 260 10.46 -0.29 11.92
CA SER A 260 10.43 1.09 12.43
C SER A 260 10.40 1.18 13.95
N ALA A 261 10.08 0.09 14.66
CA ALA A 261 10.12 0.02 16.12
C ALA A 261 11.50 0.40 16.72
N SER A 262 12.59 0.12 16.00
CA SER A 262 13.98 0.37 16.40
C SER A 262 14.28 1.81 16.85
N HIS A 263 13.51 2.79 16.38
CA HIS A 263 13.72 4.21 16.71
C HIS A 263 12.67 4.77 17.69
N SER A 264 11.81 3.91 18.25
CA SER A 264 10.59 4.33 18.97
C SER A 264 10.56 4.00 20.46
N GLY A 265 11.55 3.25 20.97
CA GLY A 265 11.54 2.73 22.35
C GLY A 265 10.44 1.69 22.60
N ARG A 266 9.89 1.09 21.54
CA ARG A 266 8.87 0.03 21.56
C ARG A 266 9.50 -1.34 21.28
N PRO A 267 8.78 -2.47 21.48
CA PRO A 267 9.30 -3.80 21.17
C PRO A 267 9.80 -3.90 19.73
N VAL A 268 11.10 -4.14 19.57
CA VAL A 268 11.77 -4.26 18.26
C VAL A 268 11.39 -5.55 17.57
N HIS A 269 11.46 -5.57 16.22
CA HIS A 269 11.20 -6.77 15.42
C HIS A 269 12.02 -7.96 15.92
N ASP A 270 11.34 -9.02 16.35
CA ASP A 270 11.97 -10.22 16.91
C ASP A 270 11.25 -11.50 16.46
N LEU A 271 11.75 -12.05 15.36
CA LEU A 271 11.28 -13.32 14.81
C LEU A 271 11.57 -14.52 15.73
N ASP A 272 12.68 -14.48 16.47
CA ASP A 272 13.06 -15.59 17.34
C ASP A 272 12.11 -15.68 18.54
N ALA A 273 11.74 -14.53 19.13
CA ALA A 273 10.69 -14.45 20.13
C ALA A 273 9.32 -14.89 19.58
N ALA A 274 8.97 -14.48 18.35
CA ALA A 274 7.70 -14.87 17.74
C ALA A 274 7.53 -16.38 17.60
N LEU A 275 8.62 -17.10 17.33
CA LEU A 275 8.62 -18.55 17.11
C LEU A 275 9.00 -19.36 18.35
N ALA A 276 9.37 -18.70 19.47
CA ALA A 276 9.78 -19.38 20.69
C ALA A 276 8.65 -20.27 21.24
N GLY A 277 8.92 -21.57 21.37
CA GLY A 277 7.95 -22.55 21.87
C GLY A 277 6.88 -22.98 20.86
N ALA A 278 6.98 -22.58 19.58
CA ALA A 278 6.09 -23.07 18.53
C ALA A 278 6.24 -24.60 18.34
N PRO A 279 5.15 -25.35 18.10
CA PRO A 279 5.22 -26.78 17.85
C PRO A 279 6.14 -27.11 16.65
N PRO A 280 7.13 -28.00 16.81
CA PRO A 280 8.23 -28.16 15.84
C PRO A 280 7.81 -28.69 14.46
N ASN A 281 6.64 -29.34 14.36
CA ASN A 281 6.15 -29.95 13.12
C ASN A 281 4.93 -29.23 12.53
N ALA A 282 4.48 -28.12 13.14
CA ALA A 282 3.36 -27.35 12.60
C ALA A 282 3.88 -26.34 11.58
N PRO A 283 3.29 -26.26 10.37
CA PRO A 283 3.65 -25.20 9.42
C PRO A 283 3.39 -23.82 10.02
N ILE A 284 4.23 -22.86 9.64
CA ILE A 284 4.19 -21.49 10.16
C ILE A 284 3.72 -20.54 9.07
N VAL A 285 2.64 -19.82 9.34
CA VAL A 285 2.22 -18.62 8.62
C VAL A 285 2.70 -17.41 9.42
N LEU A 286 3.61 -16.63 8.86
CA LEU A 286 4.17 -15.43 9.47
C LEU A 286 3.49 -14.18 8.90
N LEU A 287 3.01 -13.32 9.79
CA LEU A 287 2.64 -11.95 9.49
C LEU A 287 3.87 -11.06 9.75
N ASP A 288 4.41 -10.45 8.70
CA ASP A 288 5.50 -9.47 8.79
C ASP A 288 5.23 -8.37 7.76
N HIS A 289 5.00 -7.14 8.24
CA HIS A 289 4.53 -6.04 7.39
C HIS A 289 5.49 -5.75 6.23
N GLN A 290 6.82 -5.80 6.47
CA GLN A 290 7.84 -5.51 5.46
C GLN A 290 8.42 -6.80 4.86
N PRO A 291 8.51 -6.93 3.52
CA PRO A 291 9.00 -8.15 2.89
C PRO A 291 10.53 -8.31 2.93
N ARG A 292 11.27 -7.25 3.27
CA ARG A 292 12.74 -7.23 3.15
C ARG A 292 13.47 -8.25 4.03
N GLY A 293 12.80 -8.76 5.07
CA GLY A 293 13.32 -9.79 5.99
C GLY A 293 13.08 -11.23 5.54
N ALA A 294 12.42 -11.47 4.40
CA ALA A 294 11.91 -12.78 4.01
C ALA A 294 12.97 -13.91 3.97
N ALA A 295 14.22 -13.61 3.61
CA ALA A 295 15.29 -14.61 3.61
C ALA A 295 15.59 -15.15 5.02
N ARG A 296 15.51 -14.31 6.06
CA ARG A 296 15.65 -14.73 7.46
C ARG A 296 14.46 -15.58 7.89
N SER A 297 13.25 -15.20 7.50
CA SER A 297 12.02 -15.96 7.78
C SER A 297 12.06 -17.36 7.17
N ALA A 298 12.45 -17.47 5.90
CA ALA A 298 12.62 -18.75 5.23
C ALA A 298 13.67 -19.64 5.94
N ALA A 299 14.79 -19.06 6.36
CA ALA A 299 15.83 -19.79 7.11
C ALA A 299 15.37 -20.29 8.49
N LYS A 300 14.28 -19.74 9.03
CA LYS A 300 13.64 -20.17 10.29
C LYS A 300 12.51 -21.20 10.08
N GLY A 301 12.33 -21.70 8.86
CA GLY A 301 11.32 -22.71 8.55
C GLY A 301 9.90 -22.17 8.42
N VAL A 302 9.74 -20.85 8.21
CA VAL A 302 8.45 -20.28 7.86
C VAL A 302 7.98 -20.85 6.52
N ALA A 303 6.73 -21.29 6.44
CA ALA A 303 6.16 -21.87 5.23
C ALA A 303 5.51 -20.81 4.34
N LEU A 304 4.83 -19.84 4.95
CA LEU A 304 4.18 -18.72 4.26
C LEU A 304 4.44 -17.43 5.03
N GLN A 305 4.97 -16.41 4.38
CA GLN A 305 5.02 -15.04 4.91
C GLN A 305 4.04 -14.15 4.17
N LEU A 306 3.25 -13.38 4.92
CA LEU A 306 2.29 -12.40 4.41
C LEU A 306 2.80 -11.00 4.74
N SER A 307 3.04 -10.20 3.70
CA SER A 307 3.56 -8.84 3.80
C SER A 307 2.72 -7.83 3.02
N GLY A 308 2.85 -6.56 3.38
CA GLY A 308 2.23 -5.40 2.74
C GLY A 308 3.27 -4.36 2.37
N HIS A 309 3.11 -3.11 2.86
CA HIS A 309 4.08 -2.01 2.89
C HIS A 309 4.42 -1.36 1.54
N THR A 310 4.52 -2.16 0.49
CA THR A 310 5.02 -1.72 -0.82
C THR A 310 3.93 -1.13 -1.72
N HIS A 311 2.66 -1.42 -1.39
CA HIS A 311 1.48 -1.13 -2.19
C HIS A 311 1.55 -1.60 -3.67
N GLY A 312 2.45 -2.53 -4.00
CA GLY A 312 2.72 -2.95 -5.38
C GLY A 312 3.37 -1.88 -6.25
N GLY A 313 4.01 -0.87 -5.65
CA GLY A 313 4.58 0.28 -6.36
C GLY A 313 3.56 1.28 -6.90
N MET A 314 2.26 1.00 -6.76
CA MET A 314 1.09 1.83 -7.10
C MET A 314 0.93 2.19 -8.59
N ILE A 315 2.00 2.53 -9.31
CA ILE A 315 2.02 2.79 -10.75
C ILE A 315 3.03 1.82 -11.39
N TRP A 316 2.61 1.16 -12.46
CA TRP A 316 3.47 0.26 -13.23
C TRP A 316 4.77 0.95 -13.67
N GLY A 317 5.91 0.32 -13.37
CA GLY A 317 7.25 0.86 -13.60
C GLY A 317 7.86 1.54 -12.37
N LEU A 318 7.05 2.12 -11.47
CA LEU A 318 7.54 2.69 -10.21
C LEU A 318 7.86 1.63 -9.15
N ASP A 319 7.32 0.41 -9.31
CA ASP A 319 7.71 -0.78 -8.54
C ASP A 319 9.23 -0.98 -8.53
N ARG A 320 9.91 -0.72 -9.66
CA ARG A 320 11.36 -0.83 -9.79
C ARG A 320 12.13 0.16 -8.92
N LEU A 321 11.56 1.33 -8.64
CA LEU A 321 12.20 2.34 -7.80
C LEU A 321 12.19 1.94 -6.33
N VAL A 322 11.16 1.20 -5.91
CA VAL A 322 11.01 0.75 -4.51
C VAL A 322 11.56 -0.66 -4.28
N ALA A 323 11.76 -1.46 -5.33
CA ALA A 323 12.22 -2.83 -5.24
C ALA A 323 13.52 -2.98 -4.43
N ARG A 324 14.53 -2.14 -4.68
CA ARG A 324 15.82 -2.22 -3.98
C ARG A 324 15.68 -2.02 -2.47
N ALA A 325 14.81 -1.12 -2.03
CA ALA A 325 14.55 -0.88 -0.61
C ALA A 325 13.84 -2.06 0.07
N ASN A 326 13.20 -2.92 -0.73
CA ASN A 326 12.40 -4.08 -0.29
C ASN A 326 13.05 -5.42 -0.67
N ALA A 327 14.39 -5.45 -0.86
CA ALA A 327 15.15 -6.64 -1.26
C ALA A 327 14.68 -7.30 -2.57
N GLY A 328 14.04 -6.54 -3.46
CA GLY A 328 13.51 -7.00 -4.74
C GLY A 328 12.03 -7.40 -4.69
N PHE A 329 11.42 -7.49 -3.50
CA PHE A 329 10.03 -7.91 -3.33
C PHE A 329 9.08 -6.71 -3.36
N VAL A 330 8.09 -6.73 -4.27
CA VAL A 330 7.16 -5.60 -4.44
C VAL A 330 5.72 -6.04 -4.61
N SER A 331 5.43 -7.12 -5.35
CA SER A 331 4.04 -7.48 -5.64
C SER A 331 3.89 -8.95 -5.93
N GLY A 332 2.91 -9.59 -5.31
CA GLY A 332 2.53 -10.97 -5.57
C GLY A 332 3.38 -12.01 -4.84
N ALA A 333 3.37 -13.24 -5.36
CA ALA A 333 4.03 -14.37 -4.75
C ALA A 333 5.49 -14.51 -5.20
N TYR A 334 6.37 -14.84 -4.26
CA TYR A 334 7.78 -15.12 -4.47
C TYR A 334 8.15 -16.42 -3.76
N ALA A 335 8.92 -17.28 -4.41
CA ALA A 335 9.58 -18.40 -3.76
C ALA A 335 10.87 -17.91 -3.09
N VAL A 336 10.99 -18.12 -1.77
CA VAL A 336 12.17 -17.76 -0.99
C VAL A 336 12.62 -19.02 -0.24
N GLY A 337 13.53 -19.78 -0.85
CA GLY A 337 13.83 -21.13 -0.38
C GLY A 337 12.59 -22.02 -0.48
N ALA A 338 12.22 -22.70 0.62
CA ALA A 338 10.99 -23.48 0.72
C ALA A 338 9.75 -22.65 1.12
N MET A 339 9.95 -21.38 1.50
CA MET A 339 8.87 -20.48 1.91
C MET A 339 8.23 -19.82 0.69
N THR A 340 6.90 -19.66 0.72
CA THR A 340 6.22 -18.68 -0.14
C THR A 340 6.11 -17.34 0.57
N LEU A 341 6.65 -16.28 -0.02
CA LEU A 341 6.36 -14.90 0.38
C LEU A 341 5.21 -14.38 -0.49
N TYR A 342 4.18 -13.79 0.11
CA TYR A 342 3.16 -13.03 -0.60
C TYR A 342 3.21 -11.56 -0.20
N VAL A 343 3.51 -10.69 -1.17
CA VAL A 343 3.48 -9.23 -1.00
C VAL A 343 2.18 -8.70 -1.57
N ASN A 344 1.27 -8.32 -0.68
CA ASN A 344 -0.03 -7.79 -1.02
C ASN A 344 0.10 -6.32 -1.46
N ASN A 345 -0.65 -5.94 -2.49
CA ASN A 345 -0.61 -4.60 -3.06
C ASN A 345 -1.33 -3.54 -2.22
N GLY A 346 -1.88 -3.89 -1.06
CA GLY A 346 -2.65 -3.01 -0.19
C GLY A 346 -4.15 -3.15 -0.40
N THR A 347 -4.89 -3.24 0.69
CA THR A 347 -6.36 -3.09 0.69
C THR A 347 -6.73 -1.63 0.44
N GLY A 348 -6.02 -0.71 1.09
CA GLY A 348 -6.06 0.71 0.81
C GLY A 348 -4.73 1.19 0.22
N LEU A 349 -4.33 2.39 0.62
CA LEU A 349 -3.00 2.97 0.39
C LEU A 349 -2.83 4.24 1.21
N TRP A 350 -1.58 4.66 1.36
CA TRP A 350 -1.27 5.92 2.01
C TRP A 350 -1.79 7.14 1.20
N PRO A 351 -2.57 8.08 1.81
CA PRO A 351 -3.19 9.22 1.11
C PRO A 351 -2.20 10.26 0.58
N GLY A 352 -0.91 10.16 0.89
CA GLY A 352 0.14 11.05 0.35
C GLY A 352 0.39 10.88 -1.15
N PHE A 353 0.07 9.71 -1.71
CA PHE A 353 0.16 9.42 -3.13
C PHE A 353 -0.97 8.47 -3.56
N ALA A 354 -2.20 8.98 -3.61
CA ALA A 354 -3.39 8.19 -3.88
C ALA A 354 -3.65 7.99 -5.39
N LEU A 355 -2.74 7.28 -6.05
CA LEU A 355 -2.79 6.99 -7.49
C LEU A 355 -2.50 5.51 -7.73
N ARG A 356 -3.38 4.80 -8.44
CA ARG A 356 -3.12 3.43 -8.91
C ARG A 356 -3.28 3.28 -10.42
N LEU A 357 -2.21 2.92 -11.12
CA LEU A 357 -2.25 2.63 -12.57
C LEU A 357 -1.47 1.35 -12.87
N GLY A 358 -2.16 0.33 -13.40
CA GLY A 358 -1.56 -0.97 -13.70
C GLY A 358 -1.29 -1.86 -12.47
N THR A 359 -1.53 -1.36 -11.26
CA THR A 359 -1.43 -2.13 -10.00
C THR A 359 -2.73 -1.97 -9.21
N SER A 360 -3.53 -3.04 -9.08
CA SER A 360 -4.77 -2.99 -8.30
C SER A 360 -4.50 -3.17 -6.81
N SER A 361 -5.32 -2.51 -5.97
CA SER A 361 -5.51 -2.92 -4.57
C SER A 361 -6.19 -4.28 -4.50
N GLU A 362 -6.08 -4.96 -3.35
CA GLU A 362 -6.46 -6.37 -3.21
C GLU A 362 -7.17 -6.66 -1.88
N LEU A 363 -8.26 -7.43 -1.95
CA LEU A 363 -8.73 -8.31 -0.87
C LEU A 363 -8.19 -9.69 -1.19
N THR A 364 -7.11 -10.11 -0.53
CA THR A 364 -6.42 -11.36 -0.93
C THR A 364 -6.93 -12.52 -0.10
N ARG A 365 -7.71 -13.43 -0.71
CA ARG A 365 -8.05 -14.71 -0.12
C ARG A 365 -7.00 -15.74 -0.52
N ILE A 366 -6.33 -16.29 0.48
CA ILE A 366 -5.28 -17.28 0.33
C ILE A 366 -5.84 -18.63 0.75
N THR A 367 -5.76 -19.61 -0.14
CA THR A 367 -6.10 -21.01 0.15
C THR A 367 -4.82 -21.81 0.32
N LEU A 368 -4.67 -22.47 1.46
CA LEU A 368 -3.54 -23.37 1.71
C LEU A 368 -3.83 -24.74 1.09
N ARG A 369 -2.83 -25.31 0.41
CA ARG A 369 -2.89 -26.67 -0.13
C ARG A 369 -1.66 -27.46 0.24
N GLY A 370 -1.83 -28.74 0.54
CA GLY A 370 -0.70 -29.64 0.74
C GLY A 370 0.07 -29.84 -0.55
N LYS A 371 1.38 -29.59 -0.54
CA LYS A 371 2.23 -29.88 -1.69
C LYS A 371 2.38 -31.41 -1.86
N PRO A 372 2.09 -31.98 -3.04
CA PRO A 372 2.37 -33.39 -3.30
C PRO A 372 3.87 -33.67 -3.09
N ARG A 373 4.20 -34.76 -2.39
CA ARG A 373 5.60 -35.20 -2.27
C ARG A 373 6.10 -35.58 -3.66
N SER A 374 7.14 -34.90 -4.15
CA SER A 374 7.85 -35.22 -5.41
C SER A 374 8.71 -36.46 -5.28
#